data_AF-K2CAX3-F1
#
_entry.id   AF-K2CAX3-F1
#
_cell.length_a   1.000
_cell.length_b   1.000
_cell.length_c   1.000
_cell.angle_alpha   90.00
_cell.angle_beta   90.00
_cell.angle_gamma   90.00
#
_symmetry.space_group_name_H-M   'P 1'
#
loop_
_entity.id
_entity.type
_entity.pdbx_description
1 polymer ?
#
loop_
_entity_poly.entity_id
_entity_poly.type
_entity_poly.pdbx_seq_one_letter_code
_entity_poly.pdbx_strand_id
1 'polypeptide(L)'
;MFEGLIGLPVFAGGLSGLPILIGPSGGYLFGFLPSTFLAGFLMERGLARNIFTTFIVASLATMMIFCFGFLHLSALTGSQQAYQFGVKPFLLIELIKLIVVSFIAQFAWKK
;
A
#
# COMPACT_ATOMS: atom_id res chain seq x y z
N MET A 1 6.86 -1.46 10.53
CA MET A 1 6.78 0.01 10.72
C MET A 1 7.48 0.47 12.00
N PHE A 2 7.17 -0.12 13.17
CA PHE A 2 7.87 0.16 14.42
C PHE A 2 9.39 -0.07 14.36
N GLU A 3 9.84 -1.15 13.73
CA GLU A 3 11.26 -1.45 13.54
C GLU A 3 12.01 -0.32 12.81
N GLY A 4 11.39 0.24 11.75
CA GLY A 4 11.96 1.37 11.02
C GLY A 4 11.95 2.67 11.83
N LEU A 5 10.95 2.85 12.70
CA LEU A 5 10.86 3.99 13.62
C LEU A 5 11.97 3.98 14.68
N ILE A 6 12.29 2.80 15.24
CA ILE A 6 13.36 2.65 16.26
C ILE A 6 14.78 2.66 15.65
N GLY A 7 14.90 2.91 14.34
CA GLY A 7 16.19 3.14 13.69
C GLY A 7 16.77 1.96 12.90
N LEU A 8 16.05 0.83 12.80
CA LEU A 8 16.49 -0.28 11.95
C LEU A 8 16.32 0.06 10.46
N PRO A 9 17.29 -0.29 9.59
CA PRO A 9 17.29 0.06 8.16
C PRO A 9 16.33 -0.80 7.32
N VAL A 10 15.05 -0.81 7.68
CA VAL A 10 14.00 -1.64 7.05
C VAL A 10 13.18 -0.91 5.99
N PHE A 11 13.33 0.42 5.86
CA PHE A 11 12.68 1.16 4.79
C PHE A 11 13.50 1.08 3.49
N ALA A 12 12.85 1.42 2.37
CA ALA A 12 13.46 1.35 1.05
C ALA A 12 14.80 2.11 0.99
N GLY A 13 15.81 1.50 0.35
CA GLY A 13 17.16 2.05 0.28
C GLY A 13 17.99 1.89 1.56
N GLY A 14 17.56 1.04 2.50
CA GLY A 14 18.27 0.84 3.78
C GLY A 14 18.12 2.02 4.74
N LEU A 15 17.06 2.81 4.56
CA LEU A 15 16.80 4.00 5.37
C LEU A 15 16.08 3.64 6.68
N SER A 16 16.21 4.49 7.69
CA SER A 16 15.52 4.36 8.98
C SER A 16 15.14 5.71 9.61
N GLY A 17 14.27 5.65 10.61
CA GLY A 17 13.92 6.77 11.48
C GLY A 17 12.71 7.61 11.05
N LEU A 18 12.39 8.57 11.91
CA LEU A 18 11.29 9.55 11.75
C LEU A 18 11.33 10.38 10.46
N PRO A 19 12.49 10.79 9.90
CA PRO A 19 12.52 11.62 8.69
C PRO A 19 11.77 11.00 7.49
N ILE A 20 11.70 9.67 7.41
CA ILE A 20 11.04 8.95 6.31
C ILE A 20 9.52 9.04 6.40
N LEU A 21 8.98 9.16 7.62
CA LEU A 21 7.55 9.33 7.86
C LEU A 21 7.08 10.75 7.57
N ILE A 22 7.95 11.74 7.72
CA ILE A 22 7.62 13.14 7.46
C ILE A 22 7.94 13.50 5.99
N GLY A 23 8.85 12.76 5.36
CA GLY A 23 9.24 12.95 3.96
C GLY A 23 8.20 12.50 2.92
N PRO A 24 8.56 12.56 1.61
CA PRO A 24 7.64 12.32 0.50
C PRO A 24 6.92 10.96 0.50
N SER A 25 7.58 9.92 1.01
CA SER A 25 7.02 8.56 1.10
C SER A 25 6.16 8.33 2.35
N GLY A 26 6.14 9.28 3.28
CA GLY A 26 5.49 9.15 4.59
C GLY A 26 4.01 8.81 4.51
N GLY A 27 3.27 9.49 3.62
CA GLY A 27 1.84 9.24 3.43
C GLY A 27 1.50 7.82 3.03
N TYR A 28 2.36 7.16 2.24
CA TYR A 28 2.16 5.76 1.84
C TYR A 28 2.35 4.81 3.04
N LEU A 29 3.29 5.13 3.93
CA LEU A 29 3.51 4.38 5.17
C LEU A 29 2.35 4.55 6.14
N PHE A 30 1.83 5.77 6.29
CA PHE A 30 0.64 6.01 7.10
C PHE A 30 -0.60 5.33 6.52
N GLY A 31 -0.74 5.31 5.19
CA GLY A 31 -1.83 4.62 4.49
C GLY A 31 -1.80 3.09 4.61
N PHE A 32 -0.66 2.51 4.99
CA PHE A 32 -0.51 1.06 5.15
C PHE A 32 -1.32 0.51 6.34
N LEU A 33 -1.40 1.25 7.45
CA LEU A 33 -2.18 0.88 8.63
C LEU A 33 -3.68 0.68 8.32
N PRO A 34 -4.41 1.67 7.80
CA PRO A 34 -5.82 1.49 7.45
C PRO A 34 -6.02 0.50 6.31
N SER A 35 -5.08 0.42 5.36
CA SER A 35 -5.12 -0.54 4.25
C SER A 35 -5.11 -2.00 4.73
N THR A 36 -4.19 -2.35 5.62
CA THR A 36 -4.07 -3.72 6.16
C THR A 36 -5.27 -4.09 7.03
N PHE A 37 -5.77 -3.14 7.83
CA PHE A 37 -7.00 -3.33 8.59
C PHE A 37 -8.21 -3.59 7.68
N LEU A 38 -8.40 -2.76 6.64
CA LEU A 38 -9.48 -2.92 5.67
C LEU A 38 -9.39 -4.28 4.95
N ALA A 39 -8.20 -4.66 4.49
CA ALA A 39 -7.98 -5.94 3.83
C ALA A 39 -8.36 -7.11 4.76
N GLY A 40 -7.83 -7.14 5.98
CA GLY A 40 -8.12 -8.19 6.96
C GLY A 40 -9.61 -8.28 7.29
N PHE A 41 -10.24 -7.13 7.53
CA PHE A 41 -11.68 -7.06 7.84
C PHE A 41 -12.57 -7.60 6.71
N LEU A 42 -12.26 -7.28 5.45
CA LEU A 42 -13.02 -7.80 4.31
C LEU A 42 -12.76 -9.30 4.11
N MET A 43 -11.53 -9.75 4.34
CA MET A 43 -11.17 -11.16 4.28
C MET A 43 -11.91 -12.01 5.31
N GLU A 44 -12.02 -11.55 6.56
CA GLU A 44 -12.77 -12.22 7.63
C GLU A 44 -14.26 -12.39 7.30
N ARG A 45 -14.83 -11.44 6.56
CA ARG A 45 -16.21 -11.49 6.04
C ARG A 45 -16.38 -12.43 4.83
N GLY A 46 -15.31 -13.08 4.38
CA GLY A 46 -15.34 -14.01 3.25
C GLY A 46 -15.30 -13.34 1.89
N LEU A 47 -14.93 -12.06 1.79
CA LEU A 47 -14.84 -11.31 0.52
C LEU A 47 -13.53 -11.53 -0.24
N ALA A 48 -12.73 -12.54 0.11
CA ALA A 48 -11.49 -12.89 -0.59
C ALA A 48 -11.40 -14.41 -0.86
N ARG A 49 -12.53 -15.04 -1.16
CA ARG A 49 -12.66 -16.50 -1.34
C ARG A 49 -12.37 -16.99 -2.74
N ASN A 50 -12.34 -16.11 -3.74
CA ASN A 50 -11.99 -16.43 -5.11
C ASN A 50 -11.09 -15.34 -5.70
N ILE A 51 -10.41 -15.63 -6.82
CA ILE A 51 -9.44 -14.71 -7.46
C ILE A 51 -10.03 -13.31 -7.65
N PHE A 52 -11.28 -13.23 -8.13
CA PHE A 52 -11.91 -11.94 -8.43
C PHE A 52 -12.21 -11.12 -7.17
N THR A 53 -12.76 -11.75 -6.13
CA THR A 53 -13.06 -11.07 -4.86
C THR A 53 -11.79 -10.67 -4.13
N THR A 54 -10.75 -11.52 -4.15
CA THR A 54 -9.40 -11.16 -3.66
C THR A 54 -8.84 -9.95 -4.41
N PHE A 55 -8.98 -9.90 -5.74
CA PHE A 55 -8.53 -8.76 -6.53
C PHE A 55 -9.21 -7.45 -6.12
N ILE A 56 -10.53 -7.48 -5.89
CA ILE A 56 -11.30 -6.32 -5.43
C ILE A 56 -10.82 -5.88 -4.04
N VAL A 57 -10.69 -6.80 -3.10
CA VAL A 57 -10.24 -6.48 -1.73
C VAL A 57 -8.83 -5.88 -1.75
N ALA A 58 -7.91 -6.50 -2.49
CA ALA A 58 -6.54 -6.02 -2.63
C ALA A 58 -6.49 -4.64 -3.33
N SER A 59 -7.34 -4.40 -4.33
CA SER A 59 -7.46 -3.12 -5.01
C SER A 59 -7.95 -2.01 -4.08
N LEU A 60 -8.98 -2.28 -3.27
CA LEU A 60 -9.51 -1.33 -2.29
C LEU A 60 -8.47 -1.00 -1.21
N ALA A 61 -7.77 -2.01 -0.71
CA ALA A 61 -6.69 -1.83 0.26
C ALA A 61 -5.55 -0.99 -0.34
N THR A 62 -5.16 -1.27 -1.59
CA THR A 62 -4.10 -0.52 -2.28
C THR A 62 -4.52 0.92 -2.57
N MET A 63 -5.80 1.15 -2.89
CA MET A 63 -6.35 2.48 -3.10
C MET A 63 -6.29 3.35 -1.84
N MET A 64 -6.45 2.77 -0.64
CA MET A 64 -6.18 3.50 0.60
C MET A 64 -4.73 3.98 0.69
N ILE A 65 -3.76 3.11 0.39
CA ILE A 65 -2.33 3.48 0.41
C ILE A 65 -2.06 4.65 -0.55
N PHE A 66 -2.56 4.57 -1.78
CA PHE A 66 -2.39 5.66 -2.76
C PHE A 66 -3.11 6.94 -2.37
N CYS A 67 -4.28 6.86 -1.75
CA CYS A 67 -5.01 8.04 -1.30
C CYS A 67 -4.21 8.83 -0.25
N PHE A 68 -3.75 8.17 0.81
CA PHE A 68 -2.93 8.81 1.85
C PHE A 68 -1.57 9.26 1.31
N GLY A 69 -0.92 8.44 0.47
CA GLY A 69 0.32 8.79 -0.19
C GLY A 69 0.20 10.04 -1.08
N PHE A 70 -0.83 10.08 -1.94
CA PHE A 70 -1.08 11.20 -2.83
C PHE A 70 -1.46 12.47 -2.06
N LEU A 71 -2.32 12.38 -1.04
CA LEU A 71 -2.70 13.55 -0.23
C LEU A 71 -1.49 14.17 0.47
N HIS A 72 -0.66 13.35 1.10
CA HIS A 72 0.57 13.79 1.76
C HIS A 72 1.56 14.39 0.76
N LEU A 73 1.84 13.69 -0.33
CA LEU A 73 2.79 14.16 -1.34
C LEU A 73 2.30 15.43 -2.04
N SER A 74 1.00 15.53 -2.31
CA SER A 74 0.38 16.72 -2.90
C SER A 74 0.52 17.93 -1.98
N ALA A 75 0.41 17.74 -0.66
CA ALA A 75 0.63 18.82 0.30
C ALA A 75 2.08 19.31 0.33
N LEU A 76 3.06 18.46 -0.03
CA LEU A 76 4.48 18.80 -0.04
C LEU A 76 4.97 19.37 -1.38
N THR A 77 4.56 18.79 -2.51
CA THR A 77 5.11 19.09 -3.85
C THR A 77 4.09 19.65 -4.83
N GLY A 78 2.82 19.73 -4.45
CA GLY A 78 1.70 20.04 -5.33
C GLY A 78 1.13 18.81 -6.06
N SER A 79 -0.15 18.89 -6.41
CA SER A 79 -0.93 17.76 -6.96
C SER A 79 -0.39 17.21 -8.28
N GLN A 80 0.10 18.07 -9.16
CA GLN A 80 0.62 17.66 -10.46
C GLN A 80 1.90 16.84 -10.33
N GLN A 81 2.84 17.27 -9.49
CA GLN A 81 4.06 16.51 -9.22
C GLN A 81 3.75 15.22 -8.45
N ALA A 82 2.85 15.29 -7.46
CA ALA A 82 2.44 14.13 -6.70
C ALA A 82 1.82 13.04 -7.59
N TYR A 83 1.03 13.41 -8.59
CA TYR A 83 0.50 12.45 -9.55
C TYR A 83 1.59 11.87 -10.47
N GLN A 84 2.44 12.73 -11.05
CA GLN A 84 3.48 12.32 -12.00
C GLN A 84 4.53 11.40 -11.37
N PHE A 85 4.91 11.64 -10.12
CA PHE A 85 5.97 10.90 -9.44
C PHE A 85 5.45 9.88 -8.42
N GLY A 86 4.30 10.15 -7.79
CA GLY A 86 3.77 9.33 -6.70
C GLY A 86 2.66 8.35 -7.10
N VAL A 87 2.03 8.51 -8.26
CA VAL A 87 0.89 7.65 -8.66
C VAL A 87 1.14 7.00 -10.02
N LYS A 88 1.32 7.81 -11.06
CA LYS A 88 1.44 7.36 -12.45
C LYS A 88 2.44 6.22 -12.67
N PRO A 89 3.70 6.27 -12.18
CA PRO A 89 4.67 5.20 -12.42
C PRO A 89 4.30 3.90 -11.71
N PHE A 90 3.52 3.97 -10.63
CA PHE A 90 3.15 2.80 -9.84
C PHE A 90 1.92 2.08 -10.41
N LEU A 91 1.00 2.77 -11.09
CA LEU A 91 -0.27 2.16 -11.55
C LEU A 91 -0.09 0.85 -12.32
N LEU A 92 0.88 0.81 -13.25
CA LEU A 92 1.11 -0.38 -14.07
C LEU A 92 1.65 -1.55 -13.26
N ILE A 93 2.67 -1.31 -12.44
CA ILE A 93 3.29 -2.36 -11.62
C ILE A 93 2.33 -2.83 -10.51
N GLU A 94 1.51 -1.94 -9.97
CA GLU A 94 0.50 -2.27 -8.97
C GLU A 94 -0.60 -3.14 -9.56
N LEU A 95 -1.05 -2.87 -10.80
CA LEU A 95 -2.00 -3.75 -11.47
C LEU A 95 -1.44 -5.18 -11.59
N ILE A 96 -0.17 -5.32 -11.98
CA ILE A 96 0.51 -6.62 -12.06
C ILE A 96 0.57 -7.28 -10.67
N LYS A 97 0.99 -6.54 -9.64
CA LYS A 97 1.03 -7.06 -8.25
C LYS A 97 -0.34 -7.53 -7.77
N LEU A 98 -1.40 -6.78 -8.05
CA LEU A 98 -2.76 -7.15 -7.66
C LEU A 98 -3.22 -8.44 -8.31
N ILE A 99 -2.92 -8.63 -9.60
CA ILE A 99 -3.18 -9.90 -10.31
C ILE A 99 -2.41 -11.03 -9.62
N VAL A 100 -1.10 -10.86 -9.41
CA VAL A 100 -0.25 -11.87 -8.78
C VAL A 100 -0.74 -12.24 -7.38
N VAL A 101 -1.05 -11.26 -6.53
CA VAL A 101 -1.62 -11.47 -5.18
C VAL A 101 -2.92 -12.24 -5.26
N SER A 102 -3.79 -11.92 -6.22
CA SER A 102 -5.09 -12.58 -6.38
C SER A 102 -4.97 -14.06 -6.73
N PHE A 103 -3.92 -14.44 -7.47
CA PHE A 103 -3.60 -15.85 -7.71
C PHE A 103 -2.94 -16.49 -6.50
N ILE A 104 -1.88 -15.89 -5.95
CA ILE A 104 -1.11 -16.48 -4.84
C ILE A 104 -1.98 -16.70 -3.61
N ALA A 105 -2.84 -15.74 -3.25
CA ALA A 105 -3.71 -15.85 -2.08
C ALA A 105 -4.63 -17.07 -2.13
N GLN A 106 -5.05 -17.50 -3.33
CA GLN A 106 -5.88 -18.70 -3.50
C GLN A 106 -5.12 -20.00 -3.20
N PHE A 107 -3.81 -20.02 -3.45
CA PHE A 107 -2.97 -21.17 -3.16
C PHE A 107 -2.47 -21.15 -1.71
N ALA A 108 -2.20 -19.96 -1.16
CA ALA A 108 -1.69 -19.79 0.20
C ALA A 108 -2.75 -20.07 1.28
N TRP A 109 -4.04 -19.84 1.00
CA TRP A 109 -5.14 -20.03 1.96
C TRP A 109 -6.03 -21.24 1.69
N LYS A 110 -5.51 -22.29 1.03
CA LYS A 110 -6.22 -23.57 0.98
C LYS A 110 -6.31 -24.17 2.40
N LYS A 111 -7.50 -24.07 2.99
CA LYS A 111 -7.99 -25.07 3.95
C LYS A 111 -8.56 -26.24 3.18
#